data_AF-B5A567-F1
#
_entry.id   AF-B5A567-F1
#
_cell.length_a   1.000
_cell.length_b   1.000
_cell.length_c   1.000
_cell.angle_alpha   90.00
_cell.angle_beta   90.00
_cell.angle_gamma   90.00
#
_symmetry.space_group_name_H-M   'P 1'
#
loop_
_entity.id
_entity.type
_entity.pdbx_description
1 polymer ?
#
loop_
_entity_poly.entity_id
_entity_poly.type
_entity_poly.pdbx_seq_one_letter_code
_entity_poly.pdbx_strand_id
1 'polypeptide(L)'
;SDEPNECRYEGEEEHRCCRRRKYVDFRDLSWTSRWIIEPAGFEAFDCYGPCHNPRSRHIRDIFRLPFFRGAPSGSSTGAGAGSHRTCGVSRSSALPMMYLAATESGNVELKVEEIPNMVVEDCGCLI
;
A
#
# COMPACT_ATOMS: atom_id res chain seq x y z
N SER A 1 -22.65 1.43 1.37
CA SER A 1 -21.88 2.65 1.13
C SER A 1 -20.47 2.21 0.77
N ASP A 2 -20.21 1.96 -0.51
CA ASP A 2 -18.88 1.60 -0.99
C ASP A 2 -18.03 2.89 -0.99
N GLU A 3 -17.11 3.02 -0.03
CA GLU A 3 -16.12 4.08 -0.08
C GLU A 3 -15.27 3.91 -1.36
N PRO A 4 -15.02 4.99 -2.13
CA PRO A 4 -14.49 4.91 -3.50
C PRO A 4 -13.11 4.22 -3.63
N ASN A 5 -12.37 4.09 -2.54
CA ASN A 5 -11.01 3.58 -2.52
C ASN A 5 -10.85 2.26 -1.73
N GLU A 6 -11.94 1.61 -1.29
CA GLU A 6 -11.84 0.29 -0.65
C GLU A 6 -11.77 -0.85 -1.68
N CYS A 7 -11.01 -1.88 -1.34
CA CYS A 7 -10.95 -3.11 -2.14
C CYS A 7 -12.29 -3.85 -2.09
N ARG A 8 -12.65 -4.53 -3.17
CA ARG A 8 -13.83 -5.41 -3.18
C ARG A 8 -13.64 -6.60 -2.23
N TYR A 9 -14.77 -7.15 -1.75
CA TYR A 9 -14.80 -8.27 -0.79
C TYR A 9 -13.99 -9.49 -1.28
N GLU A 10 -13.49 -10.26 -0.30
CA GLU A 10 -12.67 -11.46 -0.49
C GLU A 10 -13.38 -12.48 -1.39
N GLY A 11 -12.87 -12.65 -2.62
CA GLY A 11 -13.41 -13.62 -3.59
C GLY A 11 -13.25 -13.19 -5.05
N GLU A 12 -13.07 -11.89 -5.32
CA GLU A 12 -12.74 -11.37 -6.65
C GLU A 12 -11.26 -10.97 -6.73
N GLU A 13 -10.60 -11.28 -7.85
CA GLU A 13 -9.27 -10.75 -8.14
C GLU A 13 -9.36 -9.23 -8.32
N GLU A 14 -8.72 -8.48 -7.43
CA GLU A 14 -8.69 -7.03 -7.54
C GLU A 14 -7.84 -6.59 -8.75
N HIS A 15 -8.43 -5.78 -9.63
CA HIS A 15 -7.80 -5.35 -10.89
C HIS A 15 -7.23 -3.92 -10.84
N ARG A 16 -7.33 -3.24 -9.69
CA ARG A 16 -6.78 -1.89 -9.47
C ARG A 16 -6.14 -1.77 -8.07
N CYS A 17 -5.30 -0.75 -7.89
CA CYS A 17 -4.82 -0.39 -6.56
C CYS A 17 -5.97 0.13 -5.68
N CYS A 18 -6.09 -0.39 -4.46
CA CYS A 18 -7.14 -0.08 -3.49
C CYS A 18 -6.64 -0.22 -2.05
N ARG A 19 -7.41 0.33 -1.10
CA ARG A 19 -7.20 0.20 0.35
C ARG A 19 -7.96 -1.01 0.88
N ARG A 20 -7.25 -1.92 1.54
CA ARG A 20 -7.79 -3.11 2.19
C ARG A 20 -7.79 -2.93 3.70
N ARG A 21 -8.87 -3.36 4.36
CA ARG A 21 -8.93 -3.38 5.83
C ARG A 21 -7.86 -4.30 6.40
N LYS A 22 -7.17 -3.82 7.42
CA LYS A 22 -6.18 -4.57 8.18
C LYS A 22 -6.15 -4.06 9.60
N TYR A 23 -6.33 -4.97 10.54
CA TYR A 23 -6.22 -4.69 11.95
C TYR A 23 -4.82 -5.03 12.43
N VAL A 24 -4.22 -4.14 13.22
CA VAL A 24 -2.96 -4.37 13.91
C VAL A 24 -3.26 -4.46 15.40
N ASP A 25 -3.01 -5.64 15.97
CA ASP A 25 -3.04 -5.85 17.41
C ASP A 25 -1.63 -5.65 17.98
N PHE A 26 -1.45 -4.67 18.86
CA PHE A 26 -0.14 -4.42 19.49
C PHE A 26 0.25 -5.52 20.49
N ARG A 27 -0.66 -6.39 20.87
CA ARG A 27 -0.40 -7.52 21.76
C ARG A 27 0.21 -8.70 20.99
N ASP A 28 -0.09 -8.83 19.70
CA ASP A 28 0.47 -9.86 18.82
C ASP A 28 1.91 -9.54 18.37
N LEU A 29 2.29 -8.27 18.45
CA LEU A 29 3.60 -7.79 18.08
C LEU A 29 4.55 -7.91 19.28
N SER A 30 5.53 -8.81 19.16
CA SER A 30 6.50 -9.13 20.23
C SER A 30 7.23 -7.90 20.76
N TRP A 31 7.49 -6.93 19.88
CA TRP A 31 8.17 -5.69 20.23
C TRP A 31 7.29 -4.72 21.01
N THR A 32 5.97 -4.65 20.81
CA THR A 32 5.06 -3.68 21.46
C THR A 32 4.32 -4.16 22.71
N SER A 33 4.21 -5.48 22.88
CA SER A 33 3.32 -6.13 23.86
C SER A 33 3.44 -5.69 25.33
N ARG A 34 4.48 -4.94 25.72
CA ARG A 34 4.76 -4.57 27.13
C ARG A 34 4.91 -3.07 27.39
N TRP A 35 4.92 -2.22 26.37
CA TRP A 35 5.16 -0.79 26.56
C TRP A 35 4.09 0.10 25.94
N ILE A 36 3.26 -0.39 25.02
CA ILE A 36 2.06 0.34 24.59
C ILE A 36 0.93 0.06 25.57
N ILE A 37 0.32 1.12 26.08
CA ILE A 37 -0.84 1.06 26.99
C ILE A 37 -2.13 1.20 26.18
N GLU A 38 -2.21 2.21 25.31
CA GLU A 38 -3.37 2.43 24.43
C GLU A 38 -2.93 2.96 23.04
N PRO A 39 -3.67 2.64 21.97
CA PRO A 39 -4.76 1.66 21.94
C PRO A 39 -4.23 0.22 22.04
N ALA A 40 -5.08 -0.75 22.37
CA ALA A 40 -4.69 -2.18 22.31
C ALA A 40 -4.39 -2.66 20.87
N GLY A 41 -5.05 -2.04 19.90
CA GLY A 41 -4.86 -2.28 18.47
C GLY A 41 -5.71 -1.29 17.67
N PHE A 42 -5.50 -1.24 16.35
CA PHE A 42 -6.13 -0.25 15.49
C PHE A 42 -6.29 -0.73 14.04
N GLU A 43 -7.19 -0.10 13.29
CA GLU A 43 -7.35 -0.33 11.85
C GLU A 43 -6.28 0.45 11.09
N ALA A 44 -5.18 -0.21 10.73
CA ALA A 44 -4.08 0.38 9.98
C ALA A 44 -4.39 0.49 8.48
N PHE A 45 -5.16 -0.47 7.96
CA PHE A 45 -5.35 -0.70 6.53
C PHE A 45 -4.04 -1.00 5.78
N ASP A 46 -4.14 -1.56 4.57
CA ASP A 46 -3.02 -1.86 3.67
C ASP A 46 -3.38 -1.45 2.25
N CYS A 47 -2.39 -1.12 1.42
CA CYS A 47 -2.60 -0.97 -0.02
C CYS A 47 -2.40 -2.30 -0.75
N TYR A 48 -3.33 -2.65 -1.63
CA TYR A 48 -3.31 -3.91 -2.38
C TYR A 48 -3.79 -3.71 -3.82
N GLY A 49 -3.39 -4.64 -4.70
CA GLY A 49 -3.84 -4.70 -6.08
C GLY A 49 -2.82 -4.17 -7.09
N PRO A 50 -3.05 -4.42 -8.40
CA PRO A 50 -2.11 -4.08 -9.45
C PRO A 50 -2.24 -2.63 -9.93
N CYS A 51 -1.14 -2.09 -10.46
CA CYS A 51 -1.09 -0.79 -11.14
C CYS A 51 -0.84 -0.98 -12.63
N HIS A 52 -1.84 -0.65 -13.47
CA HIS A 52 -1.67 -0.76 -14.92
C HIS A 52 -0.81 0.40 -15.44
N ASN A 53 0.28 0.08 -16.15
CA ASN A 53 1.11 1.10 -16.80
C ASN A 53 0.45 1.54 -18.12
N PRO A 54 0.09 2.83 -18.29
CA PRO A 54 -0.62 3.30 -19.49
C PRO A 54 0.12 3.05 -20.81
N ARG A 55 1.44 2.82 -20.80
CA ARG A 55 2.23 2.56 -22.01
C ARG A 55 2.10 1.15 -22.60
N SER A 56 1.47 0.19 -21.91
CA SER A 56 1.30 -1.18 -22.45
C SER A 56 0.33 -1.23 -23.65
N ARG A 57 -0.63 -0.30 -23.74
CA ARG A 57 -1.64 -0.29 -24.82
C ARG A 57 -1.08 0.19 -26.15
N HIS A 58 -0.22 1.22 -26.14
CA HIS A 58 0.31 1.82 -27.36
C HIS A 58 1.18 0.87 -28.20
N ILE A 59 1.94 -0.02 -27.56
CA ILE A 59 2.79 -0.98 -28.27
C ILE A 59 1.93 -2.04 -28.97
N ARG A 60 0.86 -2.52 -28.33
CA ARG A 60 -0.08 -3.48 -28.94
C ARG A 60 -0.81 -2.91 -30.16
N ASP A 61 -1.09 -1.62 -30.15
CA ASP A 61 -1.81 -0.96 -31.25
C ASP A 61 -0.90 -0.63 -32.44
N ILE A 62 0.39 -0.30 -32.21
CA ILE A 62 1.36 -0.12 -33.31
C ILE A 62 1.56 -1.42 -34.10
N PHE A 63 1.60 -2.57 -33.43
CA PHE A 63 1.69 -3.88 -34.09
C PHE A 63 0.39 -4.34 -34.77
N ARG A 64 -0.74 -3.67 -34.52
CA ARG A 64 -2.01 -3.91 -35.23
C ARG A 64 -2.19 -3.00 -36.45
N LEU A 65 -1.33 -2.00 -36.66
CA LEU A 65 -1.41 -1.14 -37.82
C LEU A 65 -1.13 -1.93 -39.11
N PRO A 66 -1.90 -1.70 -40.19
CA PRO A 66 -1.82 -2.47 -41.43
C PRO A 66 -0.44 -2.40 -42.11
N PHE A 67 0.39 -1.42 -41.76
CA PHE A 67 1.74 -1.24 -42.30
C PHE A 67 2.77 -2.26 -41.77
N PHE A 68 2.57 -2.81 -40.56
CA PHE A 68 3.51 -3.76 -39.92
C PHE A 68 3.03 -5.22 -39.97
N ARG A 69 2.05 -5.54 -40.84
CA ARG A 69 1.38 -6.84 -40.94
C ARG A 69 2.22 -7.91 -41.67
N GLY A 70 3.50 -8.04 -41.30
CA GLY A 70 4.45 -8.93 -42.00
C GLY A 70 5.71 -9.32 -41.22
N ALA A 71 5.80 -9.09 -39.91
CA ALA A 71 6.95 -9.55 -39.13
C ALA A 71 6.68 -10.94 -38.51
N PRO A 72 7.60 -11.91 -38.66
CA PRO A 72 7.43 -13.23 -38.07
C PRO A 72 7.48 -13.14 -36.55
N SER A 73 6.78 -14.07 -35.91
CA SER A 73 6.80 -14.35 -34.48
C SER A 73 8.24 -14.62 -34.00
N GLY A 74 8.92 -13.55 -33.60
CA GLY A 74 10.28 -13.56 -33.06
C GLY A 74 10.33 -12.89 -31.69
N SER A 75 10.60 -13.70 -30.67
CA SER A 75 11.31 -13.38 -29.43
C SER A 75 11.16 -11.96 -28.84
N SER A 76 10.54 -11.94 -27.65
CA SER A 76 10.59 -10.89 -26.64
C SER A 76 12.01 -10.35 -26.38
N THR A 77 12.29 -9.14 -26.82
CA THR A 77 13.32 -8.28 -26.20
C THR A 77 12.98 -6.83 -26.51
N GLY A 78 12.23 -6.23 -25.59
CA GLY A 78 11.82 -4.84 -25.67
C GLY A 78 11.27 -4.38 -24.33
N ALA A 79 12.05 -4.61 -23.27
CA ALA A 79 11.80 -4.01 -21.96
C ALA A 79 12.05 -2.49 -22.07
N GLY A 80 11.08 -1.79 -22.66
CA GLY A 80 11.01 -0.34 -22.58
C GLY A 80 10.92 0.03 -21.11
N ALA A 81 11.88 0.83 -20.65
CA ALA A 81 11.98 1.41 -19.32
C ALA A 81 10.80 2.35 -19.01
N GLY A 82 9.59 1.82 -18.94
CA GLY A 82 8.45 2.47 -18.30
C GLY A 82 8.54 2.18 -16.82
N SER A 83 8.67 3.21 -15.98
CA SER A 83 8.70 3.03 -14.53
C SER A 83 7.51 2.17 -14.08
N HIS A 84 7.80 1.01 -13.51
CA HIS A 84 6.77 0.10 -13.06
C HIS A 84 6.10 0.70 -11.83
N ARG A 85 4.87 1.20 -11.99
CA ARG A 85 4.13 1.77 -10.87
C ARG A 85 3.77 0.68 -9.88
N THR A 86 3.96 0.94 -8.59
CA THR A 86 3.59 0.03 -7.50
C THR A 86 2.41 0.61 -6.72
N CYS A 87 1.56 -0.26 -6.20
CA CYS A 87 0.47 0.19 -5.32
C CYS A 87 1.04 0.47 -3.94
N GLY A 88 0.85 1.69 -3.44
CA GLY A 88 1.40 2.14 -2.17
C GLY A 88 0.57 3.23 -1.52
N VAL A 89 0.96 3.59 -0.30
CA VAL A 89 0.27 4.59 0.52
C VAL A 89 0.49 5.98 -0.07
N SER A 90 -0.58 6.61 -0.54
CA SER A 90 -0.53 7.99 -1.06
C SER A 90 -0.86 9.02 0.01
N ARG A 91 -1.64 8.63 1.03
CA ARG A 91 -1.96 9.45 2.19
C ARG A 91 -2.14 8.58 3.43
N SER A 92 -1.68 9.11 4.55
CA SER A 92 -1.76 8.49 5.87
C SER A 92 -2.13 9.52 6.93
N SER A 93 -2.67 9.05 8.04
CA SER A 93 -2.95 9.84 9.23
C SER A 93 -2.13 9.35 10.43
N ALA A 94 -2.04 10.20 11.45
CA ALA A 94 -1.35 9.89 12.68
C ALA A 94 -2.26 9.10 13.63
N LEU A 95 -1.67 8.28 14.49
CA LEU A 95 -2.38 7.55 15.55
C LEU A 95 -1.94 8.11 16.92
N PRO A 96 -2.85 8.63 17.75
CA PRO A 96 -2.54 8.97 19.13
C PRO A 96 -2.24 7.69 19.91
N MET A 97 -1.08 7.65 20.57
CA MET A 97 -0.59 6.49 21.31
C MET A 97 -0.14 6.89 22.70
N MET A 98 -0.46 6.04 23.67
CA MET A 98 -0.01 6.15 25.04
C MET A 98 0.92 4.99 25.35
N TYR A 99 2.17 5.28 25.74
CA TYR A 99 3.20 4.27 25.91
C TYR A 99 4.24 4.62 26.98
N LEU A 100 4.93 3.60 27.49
CA LEU A 100 5.99 3.71 28.49
C LEU A 100 7.34 3.88 27.79
N ALA A 101 8.05 4.97 28.07
CA ALA A 101 9.36 5.27 27.51
C ALA A 101 10.43 5.32 28.61
N ALA A 102 11.61 4.76 28.33
CA ALA A 102 12.76 4.95 29.20
C ALA A 102 13.37 6.33 28.96
N THR A 103 13.58 7.08 30.04
CA THR A 103 14.29 8.36 30.02
C THR A 103 15.80 8.15 30.10
N GLU A 104 16.59 9.16 29.75
CA GLU A 104 18.07 9.11 29.88
C GLU A 104 18.53 8.83 31.32
N SER A 105 17.71 9.18 32.30
CA SER A 105 17.95 8.93 33.73
C SER A 105 17.67 7.48 34.16
N GLY A 106 17.19 6.62 33.26
CA GLY A 106 16.82 5.22 33.55
C GLY A 106 15.42 5.05 34.16
N ASN A 107 14.69 6.13 34.40
CA ASN A 107 13.29 6.09 34.86
C ASN A 107 12.34 5.80 33.69
N VAL A 108 11.25 5.08 33.96
CA VAL A 108 10.15 4.86 33.02
C VAL A 108 9.12 5.97 33.16
N GLU A 109 8.80 6.64 32.06
CA GLU A 109 7.82 7.72 32.00
C GLU A 109 6.69 7.37 31.03
N LEU A 110 5.48 7.83 31.36
CA LEU A 110 4.32 7.72 30.50
C LEU A 110 4.33 8.84 29.45
N LYS A 111 4.27 8.48 28.17
CA LYS A 111 4.19 9.42 27.05
C LYS A 111 2.90 9.26 26.27
N VAL A 112 2.39 10.39 25.79
CA VAL A 112 1.23 10.46 24.90
C VAL A 112 1.61 11.32 23.71
N GLU A 113 1.65 10.71 22.53
CA GLU A 113 2.13 11.34 21.30
C GLU A 113 1.29 10.87 20.11
N GLU A 114 1.19 11.72 19.08
CA GLU A 114 0.60 11.33 17.80
C GLU A 114 1.69 10.77 16.88
N ILE A 115 1.64 9.47 16.63
CA ILE A 115 2.63 8.79 15.79
C ILE A 115 2.20 8.91 14.32
N PRO A 116 2.98 9.59 13.47
CA PRO A 116 2.60 9.82 12.08
C PRO A 116 2.66 8.54 11.25
N ASN A 117 1.93 8.52 10.13
CA ASN A 117 1.96 7.44 9.14
C ASN A 117 1.49 6.06 9.63
N MET A 118 0.53 6.05 10.56
CA MET A 118 0.06 4.80 11.16
C MET A 118 -1.17 4.24 10.43
N VAL A 119 -2.10 5.08 10.02
CA VAL A 119 -3.36 4.67 9.38
C VAL A 119 -3.34 5.07 7.91
N VAL A 120 -3.58 4.12 7.01
CA VAL A 120 -3.66 4.39 5.57
C VAL A 120 -5.02 5.00 5.23
N GLU A 121 -4.99 6.24 4.75
CA GLU A 121 -6.18 6.96 4.31
C GLU A 121 -6.45 6.75 2.83
N ASP A 122 -5.39 6.54 2.05
CA ASP A 122 -5.49 6.44 0.60
C ASP A 122 -4.36 5.63 -0.02
N CYS A 123 -4.71 4.95 -1.12
CA CYS A 123 -3.80 4.12 -1.88
C CYS A 123 -3.71 4.65 -3.31
N GLY A 124 -2.51 4.60 -3.88
CA GLY A 124 -2.26 5.08 -5.22
C GLY A 124 -1.16 4.30 -5.93
N CYS A 125 -1.14 4.45 -7.25
CA CYS A 125 -0.05 3.94 -8.07
C CYS A 125 1.12 4.92 -8.04
N LEU A 126 2.17 4.58 -7.29
CA LEU A 126 3.37 5.40 -7.11
C LEU A 126 4.48 4.92 -8.07
N ILE A 127 5.40 5.82 -8.43
CA ILE A 127 6.52 5.57 -9.36
C ILE A 127 7.78 5.30 -8.57
#